data_AF-A0A7S4SZG6-F1
#
_entry.id   AF-A0A7S4SZG6-F1
#
_cell.length_a   1.000
_cell.length_b   1.000
_cell.length_c   1.000
_cell.angle_alpha   90.00
_cell.angle_beta   90.00
_cell.angle_gamma   90.00
#
_symmetry.space_group_name_H-M   'P 1'
#
loop_
_entity.id
_entity.type
_entity.pdbx_description
1 polymer ?
#
loop_
_entity_poly.entity_id
_entity_poly.type
_entity_poly.pdbx_seq_one_letter_code
_entity_poly.pdbx_strand_id
1 'polypeptide(L)'
;MRAALDLCNDKAESAAAGVYMVPHYEQASLGRAFGPLALPDVLLFCRGLDAALSQQAEGHCLVPTTPHGDPQYRANAAVLLGAYLVVRHEWTPRQVEAALVWEASARFTCSWSTGPTEHWVLTAGDCWEGMAMAKTLSFLTAEMVKDDVEMKAARASYTIQACRYDCSWIVPGVLMVGADPVTVIHDPNPVTCSSLIPDGDSTTACSVQSECDPDCDQASTDTVCKDYDRRASVCSFSSPGSLENLDYASFL
;
A
#
# COMPACT_ATOMS: atom_id res chain seq x y z
N MET A 1 -21.74 -17.87 -1.92
CA MET A 1 -21.14 -16.60 -2.38
C MET A 1 -20.02 -16.25 -1.42
N ARG A 2 -18.86 -15.79 -1.91
CA ARG A 2 -17.77 -15.26 -1.07
C ARG A 2 -17.68 -13.76 -1.31
N ALA A 3 -17.36 -12.99 -0.27
CA ALA A 3 -17.00 -11.60 -0.51
C ALA A 3 -15.65 -11.57 -1.23
N ALA A 4 -15.47 -10.64 -2.16
CA ALA A 4 -14.22 -10.50 -2.92
C ALA A 4 -13.02 -10.30 -1.97
N LEU A 5 -13.20 -9.49 -0.93
CA LEU A 5 -12.15 -9.17 0.03
C LEU A 5 -11.83 -10.34 0.96
N ASP A 6 -12.74 -11.30 1.15
CA ASP A 6 -12.45 -12.54 1.88
C ASP A 6 -11.37 -13.38 1.17
N LEU A 7 -11.16 -13.17 -0.14
CA LEU A 7 -10.09 -13.84 -0.89
C LEU A 7 -8.70 -13.31 -0.55
N CYS A 8 -8.61 -12.16 0.13
CA CYS A 8 -7.35 -11.66 0.67
C CYS A 8 -6.94 -12.39 1.96
N ASN A 9 -7.88 -13.08 2.61
CA ASN A 9 -7.60 -13.81 3.84
C ASN A 9 -6.99 -15.17 3.52
N ASP A 10 -5.70 -15.33 3.75
CA ASP A 10 -5.15 -16.66 3.96
C ASP A 10 -5.68 -17.18 5.30
N LYS A 11 -6.08 -18.46 5.37
CA LYS A 11 -6.88 -19.04 6.47
C LYS A 11 -6.22 -18.96 7.87
N ALA A 12 -5.02 -18.40 7.98
CA ALA A 12 -4.17 -18.51 9.16
C ALA A 12 -3.57 -17.21 9.72
N GLU A 13 -3.53 -16.07 9.02
CA GLU A 13 -2.47 -15.08 9.37
C GLU A 13 -2.81 -13.59 9.49
N SER A 14 -4.00 -13.09 9.18
CA SER A 14 -4.28 -11.68 9.50
C SER A 14 -5.76 -11.37 9.60
N ALA A 15 -6.18 -10.85 10.76
CA ALA A 15 -7.52 -10.30 10.96
C ALA A 15 -7.77 -9.01 10.13
N ALA A 16 -6.75 -8.48 9.45
CA ALA A 16 -6.80 -7.22 8.72
C ALA A 16 -6.77 -7.37 7.19
N ALA A 17 -6.71 -8.58 6.63
CA ALA A 17 -6.62 -8.71 5.18
C ALA A 17 -7.90 -8.19 4.49
N GLY A 18 -7.71 -7.42 3.42
CA GLY A 18 -8.82 -6.76 2.72
C GLY A 18 -9.35 -5.49 3.41
N VAL A 19 -8.69 -5.01 4.46
CA VAL A 19 -8.96 -3.70 5.07
C VAL A 19 -7.81 -2.77 4.77
N TYR A 20 -8.10 -1.56 4.28
CA TYR A 20 -7.06 -0.56 4.08
C TYR A 20 -6.51 -0.10 5.42
N MET A 21 -5.22 -0.32 5.62
CA MET A 21 -4.49 0.14 6.78
C MET A 21 -3.07 0.55 6.38
N VAL A 22 -2.53 1.52 7.11
CA VAL A 22 -1.09 1.80 7.10
C VAL A 22 -0.57 1.28 8.43
N PRO A 23 0.38 0.32 8.44
CA PRO A 23 1.01 -0.10 9.67
C PRO A 23 1.49 1.11 10.47
N HIS A 24 1.35 1.06 11.79
CA HIS A 24 1.67 2.13 12.76
C HIS A 24 0.62 3.22 12.98
N TYR A 25 -0.21 3.52 11.99
CA TYR A 25 -1.20 4.59 12.10
C TYR A 25 -2.56 4.05 12.56
N GLU A 26 -3.18 4.74 13.52
CA GLU A 26 -4.56 4.47 13.87
C GLU A 26 -5.48 4.80 12.68
N GLN A 27 -6.63 4.11 12.59
CA GLN A 27 -7.60 4.34 11.52
C GLN A 27 -8.03 5.82 11.42
N ALA A 28 -8.08 6.53 12.54
CA ALA A 28 -8.40 7.96 12.58
C ALA A 28 -7.36 8.82 11.85
N SER A 29 -6.09 8.43 11.88
CA SER A 29 -4.98 9.14 11.23
C SER A 29 -4.97 8.96 9.70
N LEU A 30 -5.64 7.93 9.18
CA LEU A 30 -5.81 7.69 7.74
C LEU A 30 -6.83 8.65 7.10
N GLY A 31 -7.50 9.46 7.92
CA GLY A 31 -8.50 10.42 7.49
C GLY A 31 -9.65 9.74 6.74
N ARG A 32 -9.77 10.02 5.44
CA ARG A 32 -10.83 9.48 4.57
C ARG A 32 -10.32 8.45 3.57
N ALA A 33 -9.05 8.07 3.65
CA ALA A 33 -8.51 7.03 2.78
C ALA A 33 -9.08 5.67 3.17
N PHE A 34 -9.43 4.89 2.15
CA PHE A 34 -9.97 3.55 2.28
C PHE A 34 -9.32 2.58 1.28
N GLY A 35 -8.36 3.04 0.48
CA GLY A 35 -7.74 2.27 -0.58
C GLY A 35 -6.87 3.13 -1.51
N PRO A 36 -6.30 2.54 -2.59
CA PRO A 36 -6.37 1.11 -2.90
C PRO A 36 -5.61 0.27 -1.85
N LEU A 37 -5.91 -1.02 -1.78
CA LEU A 37 -5.20 -1.95 -0.90
C LEU A 37 -3.73 -2.12 -1.31
N ALA A 38 -2.90 -2.52 -0.34
CA ALA A 38 -1.47 -2.66 -0.55
C ALA A 38 -1.14 -3.85 -1.48
N LEU A 39 0.07 -3.84 -2.06
CA LEU A 39 0.53 -4.91 -2.95
C LEU A 39 0.41 -6.32 -2.33
N PRO A 40 0.74 -6.55 -1.04
CA PRO A 40 0.52 -7.85 -0.42
C PRO A 40 -0.94 -8.34 -0.48
N ASP A 41 -1.91 -7.46 -0.29
CA ASP A 41 -3.34 -7.82 -0.39
C ASP A 41 -3.72 -8.19 -1.82
N VAL A 42 -3.14 -7.49 -2.82
CA VAL A 42 -3.32 -7.84 -4.24
C VAL A 42 -2.80 -9.25 -4.52
N LEU A 43 -1.60 -9.59 -4.03
CA LEU A 43 -1.02 -10.92 -4.21
C LEU A 43 -1.85 -12.02 -3.53
N LEU A 44 -2.29 -11.76 -2.29
CA LEU A 44 -3.17 -12.67 -1.54
C LEU A 44 -4.50 -12.88 -2.25
N PHE A 45 -5.14 -11.80 -2.72
CA PHE A 45 -6.36 -11.89 -3.51
C PHE A 45 -6.17 -12.74 -4.77
N CYS A 46 -5.10 -12.50 -5.53
CA CYS A 46 -4.82 -13.27 -6.74
C CYS A 46 -4.69 -14.77 -6.44
N ARG A 47 -3.97 -15.11 -5.37
CA ARG A 47 -3.81 -16.49 -4.91
C ARG A 47 -5.13 -17.11 -4.43
N GLY A 48 -5.88 -16.37 -3.62
CA GLY A 48 -7.18 -16.78 -3.09
C GLY A 48 -8.21 -17.01 -4.20
N LEU A 49 -8.18 -16.18 -5.25
CA LEU A 49 -9.03 -16.32 -6.43
C LEU A 49 -8.64 -17.55 -7.27
N ASP A 50 -7.35 -17.76 -7.53
CA ASP A 50 -6.86 -18.98 -8.22
C ASP A 50 -7.28 -20.25 -7.47
N ALA A 51 -7.15 -20.26 -6.13
CA ALA A 51 -7.59 -21.38 -5.30
C ALA A 51 -9.12 -21.59 -5.34
N ALA A 52 -9.90 -20.51 -5.33
CA ALA A 52 -11.36 -20.57 -5.42
C ALA A 52 -11.82 -21.09 -6.79
N LEU A 53 -11.19 -20.64 -7.88
CA LEU A 53 -11.47 -21.11 -9.24
C LEU A 53 -11.11 -22.58 -9.41
N SER A 54 -10.00 -23.03 -8.83
CA SER A 54 -9.54 -24.43 -8.91
C SER A 54 -10.45 -25.41 -8.16
N GLN A 55 -11.13 -24.95 -7.10
CA GLN A 55 -12.08 -25.75 -6.32
C GLN A 55 -13.48 -25.79 -6.94
N GLN A 56 -13.71 -25.01 -7.99
CA GLN A 56 -15.03 -24.83 -8.56
C GLN A 56 -15.36 -26.02 -9.48
N ALA A 57 -16.57 -26.58 -9.31
CA ALA A 57 -17.05 -27.61 -10.22
C ALA A 57 -17.23 -27.06 -11.65
N GLU A 58 -17.02 -27.92 -12.64
CA GLU A 58 -17.20 -27.60 -14.05
C GLU A 58 -18.63 -27.10 -14.31
N GLY A 59 -18.75 -26.02 -15.09
CA GLY A 59 -20.06 -25.41 -15.41
C GLY A 59 -20.65 -24.48 -14.35
N HIS A 60 -20.02 -24.30 -13.19
CA HIS A 60 -20.39 -23.26 -12.25
C HIS A 60 -19.72 -21.91 -12.59
N CYS A 61 -20.20 -20.82 -12.00
CA CYS A 61 -19.58 -19.51 -12.11
C CYS A 61 -19.29 -18.97 -10.71
N LEU A 62 -18.05 -18.57 -10.46
CA LEU A 62 -17.67 -17.85 -9.26
C LEU A 62 -18.05 -16.39 -9.44
N VAL A 63 -18.90 -15.91 -8.54
CA VAL A 63 -19.32 -14.50 -8.49
C VAL A 63 -18.76 -13.89 -7.20
N PRO A 64 -17.64 -13.15 -7.25
CA PRO A 64 -17.18 -12.33 -6.14
C PRO A 64 -18.24 -11.27 -5.83
N THR A 65 -18.54 -11.07 -4.54
CA THR A 65 -19.55 -10.10 -4.10
C THR A 65 -18.93 -9.08 -3.14
N THR A 66 -19.59 -7.93 -2.96
CA THR A 66 -19.24 -6.94 -1.93
C THR A 66 -20.47 -6.66 -1.07
N PRO A 67 -20.30 -6.11 0.15
CA PRO A 67 -21.42 -5.65 0.96
C PRO A 67 -22.32 -4.71 0.16
N HIS A 68 -23.64 -4.85 0.36
CA HIS A 68 -24.61 -4.05 -0.37
C HIS A 68 -24.55 -2.59 0.08
N GLY A 69 -24.52 -1.66 -0.88
CA GLY A 69 -24.49 -0.23 -0.59
C GLY A 69 -23.13 0.29 -0.12
N ASP A 70 -22.06 -0.50 -0.21
CA ASP A 70 -20.72 -0.09 0.18
C ASP A 70 -19.83 0.23 -1.06
N PRO A 71 -19.74 1.51 -1.46
CA PRO A 71 -18.94 1.90 -2.62
C PRO A 71 -17.43 1.75 -2.40
N GLN A 72 -16.96 1.81 -1.14
CA GLN A 72 -15.53 1.69 -0.81
C GLN A 72 -15.06 0.25 -1.01
N TYR A 73 -15.82 -0.71 -0.49
CA TYR A 73 -15.58 -2.14 -0.71
C TYR A 73 -15.65 -2.50 -2.21
N ARG A 74 -16.60 -1.92 -2.94
CA ARG A 74 -16.73 -2.12 -4.40
C ARG A 74 -15.52 -1.58 -5.16
N ALA A 75 -15.04 -0.39 -4.81
CA ALA A 75 -13.86 0.21 -5.44
C ALA A 75 -12.58 -0.62 -5.21
N ASN A 76 -12.35 -1.07 -3.97
CA ASN A 76 -11.21 -1.96 -3.67
C ASN A 76 -11.33 -3.31 -4.41
N ALA A 77 -12.51 -3.93 -4.40
CA ALA A 77 -12.75 -5.19 -5.11
C ALA A 77 -12.51 -5.05 -6.63
N ALA A 78 -12.87 -3.92 -7.22
CA ALA A 78 -12.58 -3.63 -8.62
C ALA A 78 -11.09 -3.53 -8.91
N VAL A 79 -10.32 -2.82 -8.05
CA VAL A 79 -8.87 -2.76 -8.18
C VAL A 79 -8.27 -4.16 -8.11
N LEU A 80 -8.64 -4.96 -7.11
CA LEU A 80 -8.17 -6.34 -6.94
C LEU A 80 -8.49 -7.25 -8.12
N LEU A 81 -9.72 -7.18 -8.65
CA LEU A 81 -10.13 -7.99 -9.80
C LEU A 81 -9.39 -7.58 -11.08
N GLY A 82 -9.28 -6.28 -11.34
CA GLY A 82 -8.52 -5.78 -12.50
C GLY A 82 -7.02 -6.09 -12.37
N ALA A 83 -6.45 -5.97 -11.17
CA ALA A 83 -5.10 -6.39 -10.86
C ALA A 83 -4.86 -7.87 -11.20
N TYR A 84 -5.77 -8.75 -10.79
CA TYR A 84 -5.70 -10.17 -11.14
C TYR A 84 -5.71 -10.39 -12.65
N LEU A 85 -6.59 -9.70 -13.40
CA LEU A 85 -6.62 -9.80 -14.86
C LEU A 85 -5.32 -9.32 -15.52
N VAL A 86 -4.76 -8.20 -15.06
CA VAL A 86 -3.49 -7.66 -15.57
C VAL A 86 -2.33 -8.59 -15.23
N VAL A 87 -2.20 -9.01 -13.97
CA VAL A 87 -1.07 -9.79 -13.46
C VAL A 87 -1.11 -11.23 -13.92
N ARG A 88 -2.25 -11.90 -13.75
CA ARG A 88 -2.37 -13.35 -13.99
C ARG A 88 -2.70 -13.69 -15.44
N HIS A 89 -3.55 -12.89 -16.08
CA HIS A 89 -4.10 -13.18 -17.42
C HIS A 89 -3.56 -12.28 -18.52
N GLU A 90 -2.60 -11.40 -18.19
CA GLU A 90 -1.93 -10.51 -19.15
C GLU A 90 -2.89 -9.57 -19.90
N TRP A 91 -4.00 -9.21 -19.26
CA TRP A 91 -4.89 -8.21 -19.82
C TRP A 91 -4.21 -6.84 -19.81
N THR A 92 -4.44 -6.08 -20.88
CA THR A 92 -4.10 -4.65 -20.91
C THR A 92 -5.11 -3.86 -20.06
N PRO A 93 -4.72 -2.70 -19.50
CA PRO A 93 -5.65 -1.84 -18.76
C PRO A 93 -6.94 -1.54 -19.54
N ARG A 94 -6.84 -1.27 -20.86
CA ARG A 94 -7.99 -1.03 -21.73
C ARG A 94 -8.97 -2.21 -21.81
N GLN A 95 -8.47 -3.44 -21.80
CA GLN A 95 -9.34 -4.64 -21.78
C GLN A 95 -10.07 -4.76 -20.45
N VAL A 96 -9.39 -4.45 -19.34
CA VAL A 96 -9.99 -4.44 -18.00
C VAL A 96 -11.05 -3.35 -17.90
N GLU A 97 -10.76 -2.13 -18.34
CA GLU A 97 -11.73 -1.03 -18.39
C GLU A 97 -12.95 -1.36 -19.24
N ALA A 98 -12.76 -1.98 -20.40
CA ALA A 98 -13.87 -2.40 -21.25
C ALA A 98 -14.78 -3.44 -20.57
N ALA A 99 -14.21 -4.32 -19.72
CA ALA A 99 -14.97 -5.31 -18.98
C ALA A 99 -15.59 -4.78 -17.68
N LEU A 100 -14.95 -3.80 -17.04
CA LEU A 100 -15.32 -3.22 -15.74
C LEU A 100 -15.60 -1.72 -15.87
N VAL A 101 -16.43 -1.35 -16.86
CA VAL A 101 -16.58 0.04 -17.33
C VAL A 101 -17.06 0.99 -16.23
N TRP A 102 -17.93 0.52 -15.34
CA TRP A 102 -18.48 1.35 -14.27
C TRP A 102 -17.46 1.52 -13.13
N GLU A 103 -16.71 0.45 -12.86
CA GLU A 103 -15.75 0.37 -11.79
C GLU A 103 -14.43 1.08 -12.11
N ALA A 104 -14.04 1.20 -13.38
CA ALA A 104 -12.82 1.91 -13.80
C ALA A 104 -12.79 3.35 -13.28
N SER A 105 -13.95 3.99 -13.20
CA SER A 105 -14.14 5.36 -12.71
C SER A 105 -14.23 5.48 -11.19
N ALA A 106 -14.18 4.36 -10.44
CA ALA A 106 -14.10 4.39 -8.99
C ALA A 106 -12.81 5.09 -8.58
N ARG A 107 -12.89 5.94 -7.57
CA ARG A 107 -11.79 6.85 -7.22
C ARG A 107 -11.48 6.75 -5.73
N PHE A 108 -10.23 7.05 -5.41
CA PHE A 108 -9.67 6.96 -4.06
C PHE A 108 -9.29 8.36 -3.58
N THR A 109 -9.63 8.64 -2.33
CA THR A 109 -9.23 9.86 -1.65
C THR A 109 -7.76 9.74 -1.22
N CYS A 110 -6.99 10.81 -1.41
CA CYS A 110 -5.66 10.89 -0.82
C CYS A 110 -5.74 10.88 0.71
N SER A 111 -4.91 10.09 1.39
CA SER A 111 -4.84 10.01 2.87
C SER A 111 -4.51 11.36 3.52
N TRP A 112 -3.84 12.25 2.79
CA TRP A 112 -3.45 13.58 3.25
C TRP A 112 -4.48 14.68 2.91
N SER A 113 -5.60 14.31 2.28
CA SER A 113 -6.64 15.27 1.91
C SER A 113 -7.44 15.71 3.14
N THR A 114 -7.32 16.99 3.50
CA THR A 114 -8.15 17.63 4.53
C THR A 114 -9.53 18.05 3.99
N GLY A 115 -9.66 18.20 2.67
CA GLY A 115 -10.87 18.63 1.99
C GLY A 115 -11.82 17.49 1.60
N PRO A 116 -13.14 17.74 1.49
CA PRO A 116 -14.14 16.71 1.25
C PRO A 116 -14.21 16.17 -0.19
N THR A 117 -13.75 16.91 -1.21
CA THR A 117 -13.97 16.53 -2.63
C THR A 117 -12.85 16.91 -3.61
N GLU A 118 -11.85 17.69 -3.22
CA GLU A 118 -10.96 18.34 -4.21
C GLU A 118 -9.66 17.57 -4.54
N HIS A 119 -9.40 16.44 -3.89
CA HIS A 119 -8.14 15.70 -4.07
C HIS A 119 -8.37 14.19 -4.26
N TRP A 120 -9.26 13.84 -5.18
CA TRP A 120 -9.39 12.46 -5.65
C TRP A 120 -8.26 12.27 -6.68
N VAL A 121 -7.16 11.66 -6.25
CA VAL A 121 -5.89 11.64 -7.01
C VAL A 121 -5.77 10.40 -7.90
N LEU A 122 -6.53 9.35 -7.59
CA LEU A 122 -6.35 8.04 -8.21
C LEU A 122 -7.69 7.38 -8.52
N THR A 123 -7.83 6.83 -9.71
CA THR A 123 -8.94 5.96 -10.13
C THR A 123 -8.54 4.48 -10.10
N ALA A 124 -9.50 3.57 -10.16
CA ALA A 124 -9.22 2.15 -10.34
C ALA A 124 -8.52 1.87 -11.67
N GLY A 125 -8.85 2.62 -12.73
CA GLY A 125 -8.15 2.59 -14.01
C GLY A 125 -6.66 2.92 -13.88
N ASP A 126 -6.34 4.02 -13.19
CA ASP A 126 -4.95 4.43 -12.93
C ASP A 126 -4.17 3.35 -12.16
N CYS A 127 -4.81 2.65 -11.21
CA CYS A 127 -4.20 1.52 -10.51
C CYS A 127 -3.82 0.39 -11.47
N TRP A 128 -4.70 0.05 -12.43
CA TRP A 128 -4.43 -1.01 -13.41
C TRP A 128 -3.32 -0.63 -14.39
N GLU A 129 -3.28 0.64 -14.82
CA GLU A 129 -2.17 1.17 -15.63
C GLU A 129 -0.85 1.08 -14.87
N GLY A 130 -0.82 1.48 -13.60
CA GLY A 130 0.36 1.37 -12.74
C GLY A 130 0.84 -0.08 -12.60
N MET A 131 -0.08 -1.03 -12.43
CA MET A 131 0.28 -2.46 -12.37
C MET A 131 0.80 -2.99 -13.69
N ALA A 132 0.20 -2.63 -14.82
CA ALA A 132 0.68 -3.03 -16.14
C ALA A 132 2.09 -2.48 -16.42
N MET A 133 2.36 -1.25 -15.97
CA MET A 133 3.69 -0.66 -16.03
C MET A 133 4.68 -1.40 -15.12
N ALA A 134 4.31 -1.67 -13.87
CA ALA A 134 5.13 -2.45 -12.94
C ALA A 134 5.49 -3.83 -13.49
N LYS A 135 4.57 -4.49 -14.20
CA LYS A 135 4.87 -5.74 -14.92
C LYS A 135 5.87 -5.57 -16.05
N THR A 136 5.69 -4.54 -16.86
CA THR A 136 6.57 -4.24 -18.00
C THR A 136 8.01 -3.98 -17.53
N LEU A 137 8.15 -3.41 -16.34
CA LEU A 137 9.44 -3.12 -15.69
C LEU A 137 9.94 -4.27 -14.80
N SER A 138 9.23 -5.41 -14.77
CA SER A 138 9.53 -6.57 -13.93
C SER A 138 9.56 -6.29 -12.42
N PHE A 139 8.90 -5.22 -11.95
CA PHE A 139 8.72 -4.96 -10.51
C PHE A 139 7.65 -5.90 -9.93
N LEU A 140 6.75 -6.38 -10.78
CA LEU A 140 5.71 -7.34 -10.47
C LEU A 140 5.71 -8.43 -11.54
N THR A 141 6.01 -9.67 -11.18
CA THR A 141 6.01 -10.79 -12.13
C THR A 141 4.77 -11.67 -11.94
N ALA A 142 4.41 -12.46 -12.97
CA ALA A 142 3.32 -13.42 -12.82
C ALA A 142 3.71 -14.57 -11.88
N GLU A 143 5.02 -14.81 -11.74
CA GLU A 143 5.66 -15.84 -10.93
C GLU A 143 5.43 -15.55 -9.44
N MET A 144 5.46 -14.28 -9.02
CA MET A 144 5.09 -13.84 -7.67
C MET A 144 3.66 -14.22 -7.26
N VAL A 145 2.77 -14.53 -8.21
CA VAL A 145 1.40 -15.01 -7.93
C VAL A 145 1.32 -16.54 -8.00
N LYS A 146 2.14 -17.18 -8.84
CA LYS A 146 2.11 -18.63 -9.09
C LYS A 146 2.92 -19.41 -8.04
N ASP A 147 4.06 -18.87 -7.62
CA ASP A 147 4.98 -19.49 -6.67
C ASP A 147 4.69 -19.01 -5.24
N ASP A 148 4.27 -19.96 -4.39
CA ASP A 148 3.97 -19.67 -2.98
C ASP A 148 5.19 -19.17 -2.20
N VAL A 149 6.40 -19.60 -2.56
CA VAL A 149 7.63 -19.20 -1.88
C VAL A 149 7.96 -17.75 -2.22
N GLU A 150 7.93 -17.38 -3.50
CA GLU A 150 8.18 -16.00 -3.93
C GLU A 150 7.12 -15.04 -3.38
N MET A 151 5.85 -15.43 -3.44
CA MET A 151 4.74 -14.63 -2.89
C MET A 151 4.94 -14.35 -1.40
N LYS A 152 5.25 -15.40 -0.61
CA LYS A 152 5.49 -15.28 0.83
C LYS A 152 6.72 -14.44 1.13
N ALA A 153 7.80 -14.60 0.37
CA ALA A 153 9.02 -13.80 0.54
C ALA A 153 8.75 -12.32 0.25
N ALA A 154 8.07 -12.00 -0.85
CA ALA A 154 7.68 -10.63 -1.20
C ALA A 154 6.79 -9.99 -0.13
N ARG A 155 5.77 -10.72 0.34
CA ARG A 155 4.88 -10.28 1.42
C ARG A 155 5.64 -10.07 2.74
N ALA A 156 6.49 -11.01 3.14
CA ALA A 156 7.28 -10.88 4.36
C ALA A 156 8.22 -9.67 4.30
N SER A 157 8.88 -9.46 3.16
CA SER A 157 9.75 -8.31 2.91
C SER A 157 8.99 -7.00 3.06
N TYR A 158 7.82 -6.87 2.41
CA TYR A 158 6.97 -5.69 2.53
C TYR A 158 6.50 -5.47 3.98
N THR A 159 5.99 -6.51 4.63
CA THR A 159 5.48 -6.42 6.01
C THR A 159 6.59 -5.99 6.97
N ILE A 160 7.80 -6.55 6.85
CA ILE A 160 8.92 -6.17 7.72
C ILE A 160 9.28 -4.69 7.52
N GLN A 161 9.32 -4.22 6.28
CA GLN A 161 9.65 -2.83 5.97
C GLN A 161 8.59 -1.86 6.48
N ALA A 162 7.33 -2.11 6.14
CA ALA A 162 6.23 -1.26 6.53
C ALA A 162 6.04 -1.26 8.06
N CYS A 163 6.13 -2.43 8.71
CA CYS A 163 5.86 -2.58 10.15
C CYS A 163 7.06 -2.33 11.08
N ARG A 164 8.29 -2.16 10.56
CA ARG A 164 9.46 -1.89 11.42
C ARG A 164 10.17 -0.60 11.10
N TYR A 165 10.11 -0.17 9.84
CA TYR A 165 10.92 0.94 9.36
C TYR A 165 10.07 2.05 8.74
N ASP A 166 8.73 1.93 8.81
CA ASP A 166 7.77 2.80 8.10
C ASP A 166 8.24 3.11 6.67
N CYS A 167 8.60 2.04 5.94
CA CYS A 167 9.15 2.14 4.60
C CYS A 167 8.58 1.08 3.67
N SER A 168 8.73 1.32 2.36
CA SER A 168 8.28 0.42 1.32
C SER A 168 9.11 0.58 0.05
N TRP A 169 9.36 -0.54 -0.64
CA TRP A 169 9.91 -0.51 -2.00
C TRP A 169 8.86 0.02 -2.98
N ILE A 170 9.23 1.08 -3.71
CA ILE A 170 8.52 1.51 -4.91
C ILE A 170 9.08 0.77 -6.13
N VAL A 171 10.41 0.61 -6.16
CA VAL A 171 11.12 -0.21 -7.15
C VAL A 171 12.01 -1.20 -6.40
N PRO A 172 11.72 -2.52 -6.43
CA PRO A 172 12.48 -3.51 -5.69
C PRO A 172 13.99 -3.41 -5.96
N GLY A 173 14.78 -3.25 -4.89
CA GLY A 173 16.25 -3.18 -4.94
C GLY A 173 16.83 -1.87 -5.47
N VAL A 174 16.01 -0.91 -5.91
CA VAL A 174 16.47 0.36 -6.51
C VAL A 174 15.97 1.56 -5.73
N LEU A 175 14.66 1.64 -5.46
CA LEU A 175 14.03 2.80 -4.84
C LEU A 175 13.12 2.37 -3.70
N MET A 176 13.51 2.76 -2.49
CA MET A 176 12.74 2.62 -1.26
C MET A 176 12.33 4.01 -0.77
N VAL A 177 11.10 4.13 -0.30
CA VAL A 177 10.58 5.35 0.33
C VAL A 177 10.23 4.99 1.77
N GLY A 178 10.56 5.87 2.71
CA GLY A 178 10.18 5.68 4.12
C GLY A 178 10.21 7.00 4.88
N ALA A 179 9.62 6.98 6.07
CA ALA A 179 9.70 8.10 6.99
C ALA A 179 11.15 8.35 7.43
N ASP A 180 11.45 9.59 7.85
CA ASP A 180 12.77 9.89 8.38
C ASP A 180 13.00 9.11 9.69
N PRO A 181 14.21 8.59 9.94
CA PRO A 181 14.46 7.73 11.10
C PRO A 181 14.14 8.40 12.44
N VAL A 182 14.21 9.73 12.54
CA VAL A 182 13.94 10.45 13.78
C VAL A 182 12.44 10.44 14.07
N THR A 183 11.60 10.71 13.07
CA THR A 183 10.15 10.56 13.19
C THR A 183 9.76 9.11 13.51
N VAL A 184 10.43 8.12 12.89
CA VAL A 184 10.18 6.69 13.19
C VAL A 184 10.55 6.34 14.64
N ILE A 185 11.64 6.89 15.17
CA ILE A 185 12.03 6.71 16.59
C ILE A 185 11.05 7.37 17.55
N HIS A 186 10.51 8.52 17.17
CA HIS A 186 9.55 9.28 17.98
C HIS A 186 8.08 8.89 17.73
N ASP A 187 7.82 7.92 16.85
CA ASP A 187 6.49 7.38 16.63
C ASP A 187 5.96 6.79 17.96
N PRO A 188 4.80 7.23 18.45
CA PRO A 188 4.20 6.70 19.66
C PRO A 188 3.90 5.19 19.58
N ASN A 189 4.00 4.57 18.39
CA ASN A 189 3.89 3.13 18.27
C ASN A 189 5.11 2.39 18.88
N PRO A 190 4.93 1.63 19.96
CA PRO A 190 6.03 0.99 20.69
C PRO A 190 6.74 -0.13 19.90
N VAL A 191 6.21 -0.54 18.74
CA VAL A 191 6.81 -1.61 17.93
C VAL A 191 7.95 -1.10 17.06
N THR A 192 7.91 0.16 16.61
CA THR A 192 8.80 0.65 15.55
C THR A 192 10.23 0.86 16.06
N CYS A 193 10.43 1.25 17.33
CA CYS A 193 11.76 1.61 17.86
C CYS A 193 11.99 1.33 19.36
N SER A 194 11.21 0.46 20.01
CA SER A 194 11.40 0.16 21.44
C SER A 194 12.80 -0.38 21.79
N SER A 195 13.50 -1.01 20.85
CA SER A 195 14.85 -1.55 21.04
C SER A 195 15.99 -0.55 20.87
N LEU A 196 15.72 0.67 20.38
CA LEU A 196 16.75 1.71 20.22
C LEU A 196 16.96 2.53 21.50
N ILE A 197 16.05 2.43 22.46
CA ILE A 197 16.22 3.01 23.79
C ILE A 197 17.06 2.02 24.61
N PRO A 198 18.26 2.40 25.09
CA PRO A 198 19.09 1.50 25.87
C PRO A 198 18.32 0.99 27.10
N ASP A 199 18.35 -0.31 27.36
CA ASP A 199 17.69 -0.99 28.50
C ASP A 199 18.13 -0.48 29.89
N GLY A 200 19.06 0.49 29.95
CA GLY A 200 19.72 0.97 31.16
C GLY A 200 19.03 2.10 31.92
N ASP A 201 18.07 2.84 31.33
CA ASP A 201 17.54 4.09 31.92
C ASP A 201 16.01 4.10 32.14
N SER A 202 15.38 2.94 32.33
CA SER A 202 13.94 2.85 32.62
C SER A 202 13.51 3.40 34.01
N THR A 203 14.39 4.12 34.71
CA THR A 203 14.08 4.58 36.08
C THR A 203 13.46 5.97 36.13
N THR A 204 13.50 6.81 35.08
CA THR A 204 12.88 8.14 35.17
C THR A 204 12.69 8.80 33.80
N ALA A 205 11.53 8.62 33.17
CA ALA A 205 11.13 9.48 32.05
C ALA A 205 9.64 9.81 32.11
N CYS A 206 9.37 10.95 32.73
CA CYS A 206 8.42 11.95 32.24
C CYS A 206 6.92 11.60 32.28
N SER A 207 6.38 11.58 33.49
CA SER A 207 5.11 12.28 33.73
C SER A 207 5.32 13.79 33.52
N VAL A 208 5.44 14.23 32.27
CA VAL A 208 5.23 15.64 31.93
C VAL A 208 3.73 15.86 32.02
N GLN A 209 3.27 16.22 33.22
CA GLN A 209 2.05 16.98 33.34
C GLN A 209 2.32 18.30 32.63
N SER A 210 1.96 18.36 31.36
CA SER A 210 1.85 19.61 30.61
C SER A 210 0.75 20.43 31.27
N GLU A 211 1.12 21.31 32.19
CA GLU A 211 0.26 22.42 32.59
C GLU A 211 0.05 23.28 31.35
N CYS A 212 -1.10 23.09 30.71
CA CYS A 212 -1.49 23.80 29.50
C CYS A 212 -1.66 25.29 29.81
N ASP A 213 -0.82 26.11 29.21
CA ASP A 213 -1.02 27.55 29.11
C ASP A 213 -2.31 27.80 28.30
N PRO A 214 -3.35 28.45 28.86
CA PRO A 214 -4.66 28.55 28.22
C PRO A 214 -4.74 29.52 27.04
N ASP A 215 -3.64 30.15 26.63
CA ASP A 215 -3.59 31.17 25.57
C ASP A 215 -2.72 30.79 24.35
N CYS A 216 -2.29 29.52 24.23
CA CYS A 216 -1.62 29.06 23.01
C CYS A 216 -2.66 28.67 21.96
N ASP A 217 -3.03 29.62 21.11
CA ASP A 217 -3.80 29.39 19.89
C ASP A 217 -3.25 28.17 19.13
N GLN A 218 -4.11 27.15 19.02
CA GLN A 218 -3.86 25.87 18.40
C GLN A 218 -3.45 26.02 16.92
N ALA A 219 -2.14 26.13 16.68
CA ALA A 219 -1.56 25.81 15.39
C ALA A 219 -1.05 24.36 15.44
N SER A 220 -1.86 23.48 14.85
CA SER A 220 -1.55 22.11 14.46
C SER A 220 -0.05 21.81 14.36
N THR A 221 0.40 20.78 15.08
CA THR A 221 1.71 20.14 14.90
C THR A 221 1.75 19.51 13.51
N ASP A 222 2.08 20.37 12.55
CA ASP A 222 2.36 20.08 11.17
C ASP A 222 3.79 19.50 11.11
N THR A 223 3.91 18.19 11.33
CA THR A 223 5.19 17.50 11.18
C THR A 223 5.55 17.46 9.69
N VAL A 224 6.51 18.31 9.33
CA VAL A 224 7.38 18.23 8.15
C VAL A 224 6.74 18.67 6.82
N CYS A 225 6.91 19.97 6.47
CA CYS A 225 7.27 20.47 5.11
C CYS A 225 7.11 22.00 4.90
N LYS A 226 7.21 22.90 5.90
CA LYS A 226 7.07 24.34 5.61
C LYS A 226 8.26 25.01 4.91
N ASP A 227 9.45 24.39 4.92
CA ASP A 227 10.66 25.05 4.42
C ASP A 227 11.14 24.57 3.03
N TYR A 228 10.52 23.56 2.42
CA TYR A 228 10.97 23.07 1.11
C TYR A 228 10.56 24.01 -0.05
N ASP A 229 9.47 24.77 0.09
CA ASP A 229 8.99 25.68 -0.96
C ASP A 229 9.80 26.98 -1.10
N ARG A 230 10.72 27.30 -0.18
CA ARG A 230 11.46 28.58 -0.21
C ARG A 230 12.75 28.58 -1.04
N ARG A 231 13.18 27.43 -1.60
CA ARG A 231 14.46 27.34 -2.33
C ARG A 231 14.39 26.61 -3.69
N ALA A 232 13.28 26.71 -4.40
CA ALA A 232 13.28 26.42 -5.84
C ALA A 232 13.95 27.56 -6.64
N SER A 233 15.26 27.78 -6.43
CA SER A 233 16.10 28.53 -7.37
C SER A 233 16.92 27.54 -8.19
N VAL A 234 16.48 27.34 -9.44
CA VAL A 234 17.26 26.90 -10.61
C VAL A 234 18.32 25.81 -10.34
N CYS A 235 17.89 24.55 -10.39
CA CYS A 235 18.77 23.45 -10.76
C CYS A 235 18.38 22.98 -12.17
N SER A 236 19.17 23.37 -13.16
CA SER A 236 19.08 22.82 -14.52
C SER A 236 19.59 21.38 -14.52
N PHE A 237 18.69 20.42 -14.65
CA PHE A 237 19.02 19.02 -14.86
C PHE A 237 19.38 18.78 -16.34
N SER A 238 20.62 18.39 -16.60
CA SER A 238 21.04 17.80 -17.87
C SER A 238 20.75 16.29 -17.87
N SER A 239 20.03 15.83 -18.90
CA SER A 239 19.62 14.43 -19.15
C SER A 239 20.80 13.48 -19.50
N PRO A 240 20.58 12.15 -19.46
CA PRO A 240 21.47 11.19 -18.80
C PRO A 240 22.48 10.49 -19.71
N GLY A 241 23.59 10.07 -19.12
CA GLY A 241 24.48 9.04 -19.68
C GLY A 241 23.87 7.64 -19.50
N SER A 242 24.08 6.78 -20.49
CA SER A 242 23.59 5.40 -20.55
C SER A 242 24.03 4.55 -19.34
N LEU A 243 23.06 4.00 -18.61
CA LEU A 243 23.28 2.90 -17.67
C LEU A 243 23.27 1.58 -18.46
N GLU A 244 24.40 1.24 -19.07
CA GLU A 244 24.69 -0.13 -19.48
C GLU A 244 25.71 -0.72 -18.52
N ASN A 245 25.41 -1.91 -18.00
CA ASN A 245 26.22 -2.77 -17.12
C ASN A 245 26.27 -2.37 -15.63
N LEU A 246 25.24 -2.80 -14.89
CA LEU A 246 25.41 -3.18 -13.49
C LEU A 246 25.13 -4.67 -13.36
N ASP A 247 26.21 -5.46 -13.35
CA ASP A 247 26.23 -6.83 -12.87
C ASP A 247 25.88 -6.81 -11.37
N TYR A 248 24.67 -7.22 -11.02
CA TYR A 248 24.29 -7.45 -9.63
C TYR A 248 24.44 -8.93 -9.29
N ALA A 249 25.18 -9.20 -8.21
CA ALA A 249 25.30 -10.51 -7.61
C ALA A 249 23.93 -10.97 -7.09
N SER A 250 23.44 -12.08 -7.64
CA SER A 250 22.31 -12.83 -7.12
C SER A 250 22.69 -13.48 -5.79
N PHE A 251 21.96 -13.17 -4.72
CA PHE A 251 21.98 -13.98 -3.50
C PHE A 251 20.81 -14.97 -3.58
N LEU A 252 21.17 -16.26 -3.59
CA LEU A 252 20.28 -17.39 -3.36
C LEU A 252 19.65 -17.32 -1.97
#